data_AF-A0A945QC98-F1
#
_entry.id   AF-A0A945QC98-F1
#
_cell.length_a   1.000
_cell.length_b   1.000
_cell.length_c   1.000
_cell.angle_alpha   90.00
_cell.angle_beta   90.00
_cell.angle_gamma   90.00
#
_symmetry.space_group_name_H-M   'P 1'
#
loop_
_entity.id
_entity.type
_entity.pdbx_description
1 polymer ?
#
loop_
_entity_poly.entity_id
_entity_poly.type
_entity_poly.pdbx_seq_one_letter_code
_entity_poly.pdbx_strand_id
1 'polypeptide(L)'
;MANEHTKSIKALEQQIEELERKANEMRAAVNVLCALDSLPPRYSEDDVGGKKAVSTQIRDDTFYGKKQQTAAREYLEMRHTQDLGPAKPREIYDALKDGGYPFDAKSDEIALVGLRAMLRKRTTVFHKLPTGSYGLTSWYPDAKTTKNTGANDGDDSDDLDDEDDVNETADDDKSSAV
;
A
#
# COMPACT_ATOMS: atom_id res chain seq x y z
N MET A 1 -21.48 21.85 -25.54
CA MET A 1 -21.57 22.36 -24.16
C MET A 1 -20.61 21.61 -23.21
N ALA A 2 -19.36 21.33 -23.62
CA ALA A 2 -18.43 20.50 -22.82
C ALA A 2 -17.35 21.32 -22.07
N ASN A 3 -17.35 22.65 -22.20
CA ASN A 3 -16.27 23.53 -21.70
C ASN A 3 -16.67 24.37 -20.46
N GLU A 4 -17.91 24.26 -19.99
CA GLU A 4 -18.38 25.06 -18.86
C GLU A 4 -18.03 24.38 -17.52
N HIS A 5 -18.27 23.07 -17.44
CA HIS A 5 -17.90 22.27 -16.27
C HIS A 5 -16.39 22.26 -16.01
N THR A 6 -15.54 22.26 -17.04
CA THR A 6 -14.08 22.29 -16.85
C THR A 6 -13.59 23.61 -16.25
N LYS A 7 -14.25 24.73 -16.56
CA LYS A 7 -13.95 26.02 -15.91
C LYS A 7 -14.43 26.04 -14.47
N SER A 8 -15.63 25.52 -14.20
CA SER A 8 -16.17 25.42 -12.83
C SER A 8 -15.33 24.51 -11.95
N ILE A 9 -14.86 23.36 -12.48
CA ILE A 9 -13.96 22.44 -11.76
C ILE A 9 -12.66 23.14 -11.40
N LYS A 10 -12.02 23.84 -12.36
CA LYS A 10 -10.79 24.61 -12.07
C LYS A 10 -10.99 25.69 -11.02
N ALA A 11 -12.13 26.39 -11.05
CA ALA A 11 -12.45 27.40 -10.05
C ALA A 11 -12.64 26.77 -8.66
N LEU A 12 -13.24 25.59 -8.57
CA LEU A 12 -13.37 24.83 -7.32
C LEU A 12 -12.03 24.29 -6.82
N GLU A 13 -11.16 23.79 -7.71
CA GLU A 13 -9.80 23.36 -7.36
C GLU A 13 -8.97 24.52 -6.78
N GLN A 14 -9.04 25.70 -7.39
CA GLN A 14 -8.39 26.91 -6.86
C GLN A 14 -8.95 27.33 -5.50
N GLN A 15 -10.25 27.19 -5.29
CA GLN A 15 -10.87 27.45 -3.98
C GLN A 15 -10.43 26.44 -2.93
N ILE A 16 -10.29 25.17 -3.30
CA ILE A 16 -9.78 24.12 -2.40
C ILE A 16 -8.34 24.45 -1.98
N GLU A 17 -7.46 24.79 -2.93
CA GLU A 17 -6.07 25.17 -2.64
C GLU A 17 -5.99 26.39 -1.70
N GLU A 18 -6.81 27.41 -1.94
CA GLU A 18 -6.88 28.60 -1.08
C GLU A 18 -7.36 28.27 0.34
N LEU A 19 -8.36 27.40 0.47
CA LEU A 19 -8.88 26.95 1.77
C LEU A 19 -7.86 26.08 2.52
N GLU A 20 -7.13 25.22 1.82
CA GLU A 20 -6.05 24.43 2.39
C GLU A 20 -4.91 25.31 2.89
N ARG A 21 -4.52 26.34 2.12
CA ARG A 21 -3.51 27.32 2.57
C ARG A 21 -3.96 28.03 3.85
N LYS A 22 -5.21 28.50 3.90
CA LYS A 22 -5.77 29.13 5.12
C LYS A 22 -5.82 28.16 6.30
N ALA A 23 -6.17 26.90 6.05
CA ALA A 23 -6.17 25.87 7.10
C ALA A 23 -4.75 25.62 7.64
N ASN A 24 -3.73 25.63 6.77
CA ASN A 24 -2.33 25.52 7.16
C ASN A 24 -1.88 26.72 7.99
N GLU A 25 -2.19 27.94 7.55
CA GLU A 25 -1.90 29.18 8.28
C GLU A 25 -2.57 29.19 9.67
N MET A 26 -3.83 28.78 9.77
CA MET A 26 -4.52 28.67 11.06
C MET A 26 -3.90 27.62 11.97
N ARG A 27 -3.52 26.44 11.44
CA ARG A 27 -2.85 25.40 12.23
C ARG A 27 -1.49 25.86 12.75
N ALA A 28 -0.72 26.55 11.91
CA ALA A 28 0.54 27.17 12.32
C ALA A 28 0.32 28.23 13.41
N ALA A 29 -0.69 29.09 13.26
CA ALA A 29 -1.04 30.09 14.26
C ALA A 29 -1.44 29.46 15.61
N VAL A 30 -2.21 28.36 15.59
CA VAL A 30 -2.53 27.61 16.81
C VAL A 30 -1.27 27.09 17.50
N ASN A 31 -0.30 26.56 16.74
CA ASN A 31 0.96 26.10 17.32
C ASN A 31 1.77 27.24 17.93
N VAL A 32 1.78 28.44 17.31
CA VAL A 32 2.39 29.65 17.88
C VAL A 32 1.73 30.05 19.20
N LEU A 33 0.39 30.01 19.26
CA LEU A 33 -0.35 30.29 20.49
C LEU A 33 -0.08 29.25 21.58
N CYS A 34 -0.01 27.97 21.24
CA CYS A 34 0.38 26.92 22.17
C CYS A 34 1.79 27.15 22.73
N ALA A 35 2.74 27.57 21.88
CA ALA A 35 4.11 27.88 22.32
C ALA A 35 4.15 29.07 23.30
N LEU A 36 3.30 30.09 23.10
CA LEU A 36 3.18 31.22 24.02
C LEU A 36 2.65 30.79 25.40
N ASP A 37 1.69 29.88 25.42
CA ASP A 37 1.08 29.34 26.64
C ASP A 37 1.89 28.17 27.26
N SER A 38 3.09 27.88 26.74
CA SER A 38 3.92 26.73 27.16
C SER A 38 3.22 25.37 27.04
N LEU A 39 2.26 25.26 26.14
CA LEU A 39 1.54 24.04 25.81
C LEU A 39 2.27 23.31 24.67
N PRO A 40 2.25 21.96 24.66
CA PRO A 40 2.79 21.20 23.53
C PRO A 40 2.04 21.54 22.23
N PRO A 41 2.73 21.54 21.08
CA PRO A 41 2.11 21.86 19.79
C PRO A 41 0.98 20.87 19.49
N ARG A 42 -0.17 21.40 19.09
CA ARG A 42 -1.39 20.61 18.87
C ARG A 42 -1.45 19.98 17.49
N TYR A 43 -0.79 20.60 16.51
CA TYR A 43 -0.70 20.10 15.14
C TYR A 43 0.76 19.74 14.84
N SER A 44 1.00 18.56 14.26
CA SER A 44 2.34 18.17 13.80
C SER A 44 2.71 18.95 12.53
N GLU A 45 4.00 19.02 12.20
CA GLU A 45 4.47 19.68 10.97
C GLU A 45 3.82 19.07 9.71
N ASP A 46 3.55 17.75 9.73
CA ASP A 46 2.81 17.04 8.68
C ASP A 46 1.35 17.50 8.54
N ASP A 47 0.71 17.92 9.63
CA ASP A 47 -0.62 18.49 9.57
C ASP A 47 -0.58 19.90 8.97
N VAL A 48 0.43 20.72 9.27
CA VAL A 48 0.56 22.10 8.73
C VAL A 48 0.90 22.11 7.23
N GLY A 49 1.39 21.00 6.66
CA GLY A 49 1.77 20.87 5.24
C GLY A 49 0.69 20.36 4.28
N GLY A 50 -0.52 20.06 4.75
CA GLY A 50 -1.66 19.74 3.87
C GLY A 50 -1.55 18.44 3.04
N LYS A 51 -0.57 17.56 3.28
CA LYS A 51 -0.50 16.25 2.63
C LYS A 51 -0.51 15.13 3.67
N LYS A 52 -1.69 14.57 3.92
CA LYS A 52 -1.83 13.25 4.56
C LYS A 52 -1.88 12.16 3.49
N ALA A 53 -0.71 11.71 3.08
CA ALA A 53 -0.46 10.29 3.09
C ALA A 53 0.48 10.05 4.26
N VAL A 54 0.16 9.11 5.14
CA VAL A 54 1.14 8.57 6.08
C VAL A 54 2.15 7.80 5.22
N SER A 55 3.04 8.52 4.54
CA SER A 55 4.15 7.96 3.84
C SER A 55 5.17 7.62 4.92
N THR A 56 5.13 6.38 5.39
CA THR A 56 6.37 5.67 5.70
C THR A 56 7.43 6.18 4.73
N GLN A 57 8.53 6.77 5.22
CA GLN A 57 9.62 7.28 4.39
C GLN A 57 10.24 6.11 3.62
N ILE A 58 9.64 5.75 2.49
CA ILE A 58 10.07 4.68 1.61
C ILE A 58 10.89 5.35 0.52
N ARG A 59 12.10 4.85 0.30
CA ARG A 59 12.92 5.28 -0.83
C ARG A 59 12.34 4.68 -2.11
N ASP A 60 12.41 5.43 -3.20
CA ASP A 60 11.85 5.06 -4.50
C ASP A 60 12.41 3.73 -5.07
N ASP A 61 13.51 3.21 -4.51
CA ASP A 61 14.16 1.95 -4.92
C ASP A 61 13.92 0.78 -3.95
N THR A 62 13.15 0.98 -2.88
CA THR A 62 13.03 0.00 -1.78
C THR A 62 12.44 -1.34 -2.23
N PHE A 63 11.51 -1.32 -3.19
CA PHE A 63 10.78 -2.52 -3.63
C PHE A 63 11.12 -2.99 -5.05
N TYR A 64 12.09 -2.35 -5.71
CA TYR A 64 12.48 -2.73 -7.05
C TYR A 64 13.08 -4.15 -7.09
N GLY A 65 12.62 -4.98 -8.03
CA GLY A 65 13.11 -6.36 -8.22
C GLY A 65 12.68 -7.37 -7.14
N LYS A 66 11.92 -6.96 -6.12
CA LYS A 66 11.39 -7.88 -5.09
C LYS A 66 10.10 -8.55 -5.58
N LYS A 67 9.75 -9.70 -5.00
CA LYS A 67 8.42 -10.33 -5.21
C LYS A 67 7.35 -9.50 -4.50
N GLN A 68 6.16 -9.37 -5.10
CA GLN A 68 5.03 -8.60 -4.55
C GLN A 68 4.73 -8.91 -3.07
N GLN A 69 4.76 -10.20 -2.70
CA GLN A 69 4.53 -10.65 -1.33
C GLN A 69 5.60 -10.16 -0.37
N THR A 70 6.86 -10.21 -0.77
CA THR A 70 8.00 -9.75 0.04
C THR A 70 7.92 -8.25 0.26
N ALA A 71 7.64 -7.49 -0.80
CA ALA A 71 7.50 -6.05 -0.73
C ALA A 71 6.32 -5.62 0.17
N ALA A 72 5.15 -6.26 0.04
CA ALA A 72 4.01 -5.99 0.91
C ALA A 72 4.26 -6.35 2.38
N ARG A 73 5.01 -7.43 2.65
CA ARG A 73 5.41 -7.82 4.00
C ARG A 73 6.35 -6.78 4.63
N GLU A 74 7.37 -6.38 3.89
CA GLU A 74 8.38 -5.40 4.33
C GLU A 74 7.74 -4.03 4.59
N TYR A 75 6.81 -3.61 3.75
CA TYR A 75 6.00 -2.41 3.98
C TYR A 75 5.23 -2.46 5.32
N LEU A 76 4.53 -3.57 5.57
CA LEU A 76 3.78 -3.73 6.82
C LEU A 76 4.72 -3.77 8.03
N GLU A 77 5.88 -4.41 7.91
CA GLU A 77 6.91 -4.44 8.95
C GLU A 77 7.45 -3.04 9.25
N MET A 78 7.75 -2.23 8.22
CA MET A 78 8.12 -0.82 8.36
C MET A 78 7.02 -0.02 9.07
N ARG A 79 5.76 -0.21 8.71
CA ARG A 79 4.63 0.45 9.40
C ARG A 79 4.54 0.08 10.87
N HIS A 80 4.78 -1.18 11.19
CA HIS A 80 4.73 -1.64 12.58
C HIS A 80 5.89 -1.07 13.41
N THR A 81 7.09 -0.97 12.85
CA THR A 81 8.20 -0.27 13.51
C THR A 81 7.94 1.22 13.76
N GLN A 82 6.98 1.81 13.04
CA GLN A 82 6.56 3.20 13.18
C GLN A 82 5.26 3.35 13.99
N ASP A 83 4.78 2.28 14.64
CA ASP A 83 3.54 2.25 15.42
C ASP A 83 2.26 2.64 14.63
N LEU A 84 2.30 2.53 13.30
CA LEU A 84 1.17 2.87 12.41
C LEU A 84 0.17 1.73 12.24
N GLY A 85 0.51 0.52 12.70
CA GLY A 85 -0.37 -0.64 12.69
C GLY A 85 -0.82 -1.10 11.30
N PRO A 86 -1.98 -1.80 11.20
CA PRO A 86 -2.45 -2.45 9.98
C PRO A 86 -2.88 -1.43 8.90
N ALA A 87 -2.72 -1.81 7.64
CA ALA A 87 -2.96 -0.93 6.48
C ALA A 87 -4.09 -1.44 5.58
N LYS A 88 -4.80 -0.54 4.90
CA LYS A 88 -5.78 -0.90 3.88
C LYS A 88 -5.08 -1.36 2.60
N PRO A 89 -5.71 -2.21 1.77
CA PRO A 89 -5.12 -2.66 0.50
C PRO A 89 -4.70 -1.53 -0.44
N ARG A 90 -5.45 -0.42 -0.44
CA ARG A 90 -5.14 0.74 -1.27
C ARG A 90 -3.89 1.47 -0.78
N GLU A 91 -3.74 1.63 0.53
CA GLU A 91 -2.54 2.23 1.13
C GLU A 91 -1.29 1.38 0.87
N ILE A 92 -1.42 0.06 0.94
CA ILE A 92 -0.32 -0.87 0.59
C ILE A 92 0.05 -0.73 -0.89
N TYR A 93 -0.95 -0.64 -1.77
CA TYR A 93 -0.74 -0.45 -3.20
C TYR A 93 -0.02 0.87 -3.51
N ASP A 94 -0.51 1.98 -2.96
CA ASP A 94 0.06 3.31 -3.17
C ASP A 94 1.52 3.34 -2.66
N ALA A 95 1.78 2.79 -1.47
CA ALA A 95 3.13 2.72 -0.92
C ALA A 95 4.10 1.81 -1.71
N LEU A 96 3.61 0.71 -2.28
CA LEU A 96 4.40 -0.15 -3.18
C LEU A 96 4.78 0.60 -4.46
N LYS A 97 3.82 1.34 -5.02
CA LYS A 97 4.02 2.16 -6.23
C LYS A 97 5.03 3.28 -5.96
N ASP A 98 4.89 3.96 -4.83
CA ASP A 98 5.82 5.00 -4.38
C ASP A 98 7.23 4.45 -4.13
N GLY A 99 7.35 3.23 -3.59
CA GLY A 99 8.64 2.55 -3.40
C GLY A 99 9.20 1.82 -4.63
N GLY A 100 8.69 2.15 -5.83
CA GLY A 100 9.24 1.69 -7.11
C GLY A 100 8.91 0.26 -7.50
N TYR A 101 7.87 -0.35 -6.93
CA TYR A 101 7.46 -1.70 -7.32
C TYR A 101 6.81 -1.70 -8.73
N PRO A 102 7.33 -2.49 -9.68
CA PRO A 102 6.73 -2.60 -11.00
C PRO A 102 5.50 -3.50 -10.96
N PHE A 103 4.31 -2.91 -10.98
CA PHE A 103 3.06 -3.66 -11.16
C PHE A 103 2.90 -4.07 -12.63
N ASP A 104 2.87 -5.38 -12.89
CA ASP A 104 2.57 -5.94 -14.21
C ASP A 104 1.05 -6.01 -14.42
N ALA A 105 0.42 -4.84 -14.59
CA ALA A 105 -1.01 -4.73 -14.81
C ALA A 105 -1.35 -3.60 -15.79
N LYS A 106 -2.40 -3.81 -16.58
CA LYS A 106 -2.87 -2.82 -17.57
C LYS A 106 -3.51 -1.58 -16.94
N SER A 107 -3.98 -1.68 -15.70
CA SER A 107 -4.64 -0.61 -14.95
C SER A 107 -4.35 -0.74 -13.46
N ASP A 108 -4.28 0.39 -12.76
CA ASP A 108 -4.12 0.47 -11.31
C ASP A 108 -5.23 -0.31 -10.58
N GLU A 109 -6.45 -0.36 -11.13
CA GLU A 109 -7.55 -1.13 -10.54
C GLU A 109 -7.30 -2.64 -10.60
N ILE A 110 -6.76 -3.13 -11.72
CA ILE A 110 -6.42 -4.55 -11.90
C ILE A 110 -5.27 -4.92 -10.96
N ALA A 111 -4.26 -4.06 -10.86
CA ALA A 111 -3.15 -4.24 -9.93
C ALA A 111 -3.64 -4.33 -8.48
N LEU A 112 -4.59 -3.48 -8.09
CA LEU A 112 -5.18 -3.47 -6.75
C LEU A 112 -6.02 -4.73 -6.48
N VAL A 113 -6.77 -5.22 -7.46
CA VAL A 113 -7.51 -6.50 -7.36
C VAL A 113 -6.53 -7.66 -7.18
N GLY A 114 -5.46 -7.70 -7.99
CA GLY A 114 -4.39 -8.69 -7.86
C GLY A 114 -3.71 -8.66 -6.49
N LEU A 115 -3.41 -7.47 -5.98
CA LEU A 115 -2.85 -7.29 -4.64
C LEU A 115 -3.81 -7.82 -3.56
N ARG A 116 -5.10 -7.49 -3.64
CA ARG A 116 -6.12 -8.01 -2.69
C ARG A 116 -6.23 -9.54 -2.75
N ALA A 117 -6.22 -10.11 -3.95
CA ALA A 117 -6.25 -11.56 -4.14
C ALA A 117 -5.01 -12.22 -3.51
N MET A 118 -3.82 -11.64 -3.71
CA MET A 118 -2.58 -12.14 -3.11
C MET A 118 -2.62 -12.09 -1.58
N LEU A 119 -3.02 -10.95 -0.99
CA LEU A 119 -3.16 -10.79 0.46
C LEU A 119 -4.16 -11.80 1.06
N ARG A 120 -5.24 -12.10 0.34
CA ARG A 120 -6.27 -13.07 0.78
C ARG A 120 -5.83 -14.52 0.64
N LYS A 121 -5.02 -14.86 -0.37
CA LYS A 121 -4.50 -16.23 -0.58
C LYS A 121 -3.35 -16.56 0.39
N ARG A 122 -2.55 -15.58 0.79
CA ARG A 122 -1.37 -15.75 1.66
C ARG A 122 -1.69 -15.51 3.14
N THR A 123 -2.69 -16.20 3.67
CA THR A 123 -3.16 -16.04 5.07
C THR A 123 -2.17 -16.51 6.13
N THR A 124 -1.11 -17.23 5.75
CA THR A 124 -0.01 -17.63 6.65
C THR A 124 0.89 -16.45 7.02
N VAL A 125 0.96 -15.45 6.15
CA VAL A 125 1.78 -14.24 6.33
C VAL A 125 0.89 -13.07 6.72
N PHE A 126 -0.22 -12.88 6.01
CA PHE A 126 -1.11 -11.75 6.22
C PHE A 126 -2.37 -12.13 6.99
N HIS A 127 -2.71 -11.33 7.99
CA HIS A 127 -3.95 -11.43 8.74
C HIS A 127 -4.91 -10.31 8.32
N LYS A 128 -6.13 -10.68 7.95
CA LYS A 128 -7.20 -9.74 7.61
C LYS A 128 -8.01 -9.41 8.86
N LEU A 129 -8.05 -8.13 9.23
CA LEU A 129 -8.86 -7.65 10.34
C LEU A 129 -10.34 -7.51 9.91
N PRO A 130 -11.29 -7.54 10.87
CA PRO A 130 -12.72 -7.28 10.60
C PRO A 130 -12.97 -5.91 9.97
N THR A 131 -12.08 -4.95 10.20
CA THR A 131 -12.12 -3.59 9.62
C THR A 131 -11.76 -3.55 8.13
N GLY A 132 -11.32 -4.68 7.55
CA GLY A 132 -10.87 -4.76 6.16
C GLY A 132 -9.40 -4.34 5.95
N SER A 133 -8.68 -3.99 7.01
CA SER A 133 -7.23 -3.76 6.97
C SER A 133 -6.45 -5.08 7.07
N TYR A 134 -5.21 -5.06 6.61
CA TYR A 134 -4.28 -6.17 6.65
C TYR A 134 -3.10 -5.85 7.57
N GLY A 135 -2.72 -6.83 8.39
CA GLY A 135 -1.51 -6.82 9.19
C GLY A 135 -0.73 -8.12 9.01
N LEU A 136 0.39 -8.26 9.71
CA LEU A 136 1.14 -9.52 9.73
C LEU A 136 0.55 -10.47 10.78
N THR A 137 0.55 -11.77 10.47
CA THR A 137 0.08 -12.80 11.39
C THR A 137 0.94 -12.85 12.66
N SER A 138 2.23 -12.48 12.56
CA SER A 138 3.15 -12.38 13.71
C SER A 138 2.73 -11.34 14.74
N TRP A 139 1.95 -10.32 14.37
CA TRP A 139 1.44 -9.31 15.31
C TRP A 139 0.26 -9.82 16.14
N TYR A 140 -0.36 -10.92 15.71
CA TYR A 140 -1.60 -11.43 16.27
C TYR A 140 -1.50 -12.93 16.59
N PRO A 141 -0.62 -13.35 17.52
CA PRO A 141 -0.46 -14.76 17.88
C PRO A 141 -1.73 -15.39 18.49
N ASP A 142 -2.56 -14.58 19.16
CA ASP A 142 -3.80 -15.03 19.80
C ASP A 142 -5.03 -15.00 18.87
N ALA A 143 -4.89 -14.43 17.67
CA ALA A 143 -5.96 -14.42 16.67
C ALA A 143 -6.07 -15.81 16.04
N LYS A 144 -6.77 -16.71 16.73
CA LYS A 144 -7.15 -18.03 16.21
C LYS A 144 -7.68 -17.86 14.79
N THR A 145 -7.00 -18.49 13.83
CA THR A 145 -7.40 -18.60 12.43
C THR A 145 -8.80 -19.16 12.35
N THR A 146 -9.80 -18.27 12.26
CA THR A 146 -11.15 -18.65 11.85
C THR A 146 -11.06 -19.11 10.42
N LYS A 147 -10.89 -20.42 10.25
CA LYS A 147 -11.13 -21.13 9.00
C LYS A 147 -12.54 -20.76 8.57
N ASN A 148 -12.63 -19.91 7.55
CA ASN A 148 -13.89 -19.37 7.07
C ASN A 148 -14.68 -20.50 6.38
N THR A 149 -15.50 -21.21 7.15
CA THR A 149 -16.62 -21.99 6.63
C THR A 149 -17.64 -21.03 6.03
N GLY A 150 -17.60 -20.93 4.70
CA GLY A 150 -18.73 -20.74 3.77
C GLY A 150 -19.71 -19.58 3.97
N ALA A 151 -19.75 -18.66 3.01
CA ALA A 151 -20.97 -18.26 2.30
C ALA A 151 -20.65 -17.31 1.12
N ASN A 152 -20.72 -17.89 -0.09
CA ASN A 152 -21.22 -17.34 -1.36
C ASN A 152 -20.64 -16.03 -1.94
N ASP A 153 -19.86 -16.14 -3.03
CA ASP A 153 -20.15 -15.43 -4.29
C ASP A 153 -19.27 -15.98 -5.43
N GLY A 154 -19.90 -16.37 -6.55
CA GLY A 154 -19.34 -16.32 -7.90
C GLY A 154 -18.27 -17.35 -8.30
N ASP A 155 -18.75 -18.50 -8.76
CA ASP A 155 -18.21 -19.30 -9.86
C ASP A 155 -17.45 -18.47 -10.92
N ASP A 156 -16.15 -18.73 -11.08
CA ASP A 156 -15.44 -18.66 -12.37
C ASP A 156 -14.17 -19.52 -12.26
N SER A 157 -14.33 -20.80 -12.57
CA SER A 157 -13.23 -21.71 -12.83
C SER A 157 -12.71 -21.43 -14.24
N ASP A 158 -11.74 -20.53 -14.36
CA ASP A 158 -10.84 -20.54 -15.51
C ASP A 158 -9.59 -21.33 -15.12
N ASP A 159 -9.58 -22.58 -15.59
CA ASP A 159 -8.41 -23.38 -15.88
C ASP A 159 -7.36 -22.51 -16.59
N LEU A 160 -6.19 -22.38 -15.97
CA LEU A 160 -4.96 -22.15 -16.70
C LEU A 160 -3.98 -23.21 -16.24
N ASP A 161 -3.86 -24.21 -17.13
CA ASP A 161 -2.85 -25.26 -17.16
C ASP A 161 -1.47 -24.71 -16.79
N ASP A 162 -0.99 -25.14 -15.63
CA ASP A 162 0.41 -25.04 -15.22
C ASP A 162 1.14 -26.17 -15.98
N GLU A 163 1.49 -25.93 -17.25
CA GLU A 163 2.37 -26.86 -17.98
C GLU A 163 3.79 -26.73 -17.44
N ASP A 164 4.26 -27.86 -16.92
CA ASP A 164 5.56 -28.13 -16.35
C ASP A 164 6.72 -27.60 -17.20
N ASP A 165 7.51 -26.71 -16.60
CA ASP A 165 8.85 -26.32 -17.05
C ASP A 165 9.80 -27.52 -16.87
N VAL A 166 9.92 -28.32 -17.94
CA VAL A 166 10.95 -29.35 -18.08
C VAL A 166 12.33 -28.67 -18.19
N ASN A 167 12.95 -28.55 -17.02
CA ASN A 167 14.37 -28.30 -16.85
C ASN A 167 15.20 -29.46 -17.42
N GLU A 168 15.53 -29.41 -18.71
CA GLU A 168 16.55 -30.26 -19.33
C GLU A 168 17.92 -29.58 -19.20
N THR A 169 18.55 -29.72 -18.02
CA THR A 169 19.99 -29.50 -17.86
C THR A 169 20.72 -30.73 -18.38
N ALA A 170 21.21 -30.66 -19.62
CA ALA A 170 22.21 -31.59 -20.12
C ALA A 170 23.58 -31.25 -19.52
N ASP A 171 23.97 -32.03 -18.51
CA ASP A 171 25.34 -32.18 -18.06
C ASP A 171 26.13 -33.11 -19.01
N ASP A 172 27.43 -32.81 -19.05
CA ASP A 172 28.56 -33.73 -19.26
C ASP A 172 29.22 -33.95 -20.64
N ASP A 173 30.50 -33.57 -20.63
CA ASP A 173 31.67 -34.32 -21.10
C ASP A 173 32.16 -34.18 -22.55
N LYS A 174 33.24 -33.40 -22.68
CA LYS A 174 34.56 -33.99 -23.01
C LYS A 174 35.71 -33.04 -22.72
N SER A 175 36.41 -33.33 -21.63
CA SER A 175 37.78 -32.93 -21.39
C SER A 175 38.74 -33.91 -22.07
N SER A 176 39.82 -33.36 -22.64
CA SER A 176 41.16 -33.95 -22.89
C SER A 176 41.30 -35.29 -23.61
N ALA A 177 42.13 -35.33 -24.67
CA ALA A 177 43.43 -36.01 -24.62
C ALA A 177 44.19 -35.95 -25.95
N VAL A 178 45.48 -35.60 -25.82
CA VAL A 178 46.65 -35.79 -26.72
C VAL A 178 46.76 -34.94 -27.98
#